data_AF-A0A973IET8-F1
#
_entry.id   AF-A0A973IET8-F1
#
_cell.length_a   1.000
_cell.length_b   1.000
_cell.length_c   1.000
_cell.angle_alpha   90.00
_cell.angle_beta   90.00
_cell.angle_gamma   90.00
#
_symmetry.space_group_name_H-M   'P 1'
#
loop_
_entity.id
_entity.type
_entity.pdbx_description
1 polymer ?
#
loop_
_entity_poly.entity_id
_entity_poly.type
_entity_poly.pdbx_seq_one_letter_code
_entity_poly.pdbx_strand_id
1 'polypeptide(L)'
;MRKLAIVLCLLASPAMAEMETARDLMEDGKFEQAREMLEVFARSGNAEAEELIGVMYALGLGVERDDARAFDWYLRASLKGHAGAQSGLGWYYELGRGLPAPDLVRAYLWYALSAIGGDVDAPDSLEELTPKLTKEQRTKAQILIDDYRVWMYPFR
;
A
#
# COMPACT_ATOMS: atom_id res chain seq x y z
N MET A 1 -16.68 48.72 2.59
CA MET A 1 -15.71 47.61 2.78
C MET A 1 -16.42 46.46 3.52
N ARG A 2 -16.97 45.47 2.81
CA ARG A 2 -17.49 44.25 3.43
C ARG A 2 -16.55 43.11 3.04
N LYS A 3 -15.85 42.55 4.03
CA LYS A 3 -15.04 41.34 3.87
C LYS A 3 -16.01 40.17 3.70
N LEU A 4 -16.05 39.55 2.52
CA LEU A 4 -16.71 38.26 2.33
C LEU A 4 -15.80 37.21 2.99
N ALA A 5 -16.28 36.57 4.03
CA ALA A 5 -15.70 35.33 4.54
C ALA A 5 -16.13 34.20 3.60
N ILE A 6 -15.17 33.61 2.88
CA ILE A 6 -15.38 32.37 2.15
C ILE A 6 -15.32 31.25 3.18
N VAL A 7 -16.48 30.71 3.54
CA VAL A 7 -16.57 29.44 4.27
C VAL A 7 -16.37 28.34 3.24
N LEU A 8 -15.20 27.70 3.27
CA LEU A 8 -14.89 26.55 2.44
C LEU A 8 -15.53 25.31 3.10
N CYS A 9 -16.77 25.00 2.74
CA CYS A 9 -17.38 23.72 3.11
C CYS A 9 -16.67 22.60 2.34
N LEU A 10 -15.95 21.73 3.07
CA LEU A 10 -15.37 20.49 2.57
C LEU A 10 -16.50 19.48 2.32
N LEU A 11 -17.23 19.61 1.21
CA LEU A 11 -18.11 18.56 0.73
C LEU A 11 -17.23 17.49 0.06
N ALA A 12 -17.26 16.28 0.61
CA ALA A 12 -16.64 15.11 0.01
C ALA A 12 -17.07 14.97 -1.47
N SER A 13 -16.11 14.71 -2.37
CA SER A 13 -16.44 14.47 -3.78
C SER A 13 -17.19 13.14 -3.94
N PRO A 14 -18.06 13.00 -4.96
CA PRO A 14 -18.81 11.77 -5.19
C PRO A 14 -17.93 10.51 -5.24
N ALA A 15 -16.75 10.62 -5.89
CA ALA A 15 -15.81 9.50 -5.99
C ALA A 15 -15.24 9.05 -4.63
N MET A 16 -15.07 9.96 -3.67
CA MET A 16 -14.62 9.60 -2.32
C MET A 16 -15.74 8.92 -1.54
N ALA A 17 -16.98 9.41 -1.65
CA ALA A 17 -18.14 8.75 -1.05
C ALA A 17 -18.36 7.32 -1.60
N GLU A 18 -18.03 7.08 -2.87
CA GLU A 18 -18.11 5.75 -3.47
C GLU A 18 -16.96 4.82 -3.03
N MET A 19 -15.75 5.33 -2.71
CA MET A 19 -14.68 4.50 -2.13
C MET A 19 -14.99 4.10 -0.69
N GLU A 20 -15.52 5.01 0.13
CA GLU A 20 -16.00 4.69 1.49
C GLU A 20 -17.03 3.57 1.43
N THR A 21 -17.96 3.63 0.47
CA THR A 21 -18.95 2.56 0.26
C THR A 21 -18.28 1.20 -0.01
N ALA A 22 -17.20 1.16 -0.80
CA ALA A 22 -16.48 -0.09 -1.05
C ALA A 22 -15.81 -0.64 0.23
N ARG A 23 -15.31 0.24 1.12
CA ARG A 23 -14.77 -0.16 2.43
C ARG A 23 -15.88 -0.66 3.37
N ASP A 24 -17.01 0.05 3.44
CA ASP A 24 -18.16 -0.38 4.24
C ASP A 24 -18.64 -1.78 3.81
N LEU A 25 -18.66 -2.06 2.49
CA LEU A 25 -18.99 -3.39 1.98
C LEU A 25 -17.98 -4.47 2.40
N MET A 26 -16.67 -4.13 2.46
CA MET A 26 -15.64 -5.03 2.97
C MET A 26 -15.85 -5.32 4.47
N GLU A 27 -16.13 -4.30 5.27
CA GLU A 27 -16.41 -4.44 6.71
C GLU A 27 -17.67 -5.26 6.99
N ASP A 28 -18.71 -5.07 6.17
CA ASP A 28 -19.97 -5.83 6.21
C ASP A 28 -19.83 -7.29 5.71
N GLY A 29 -18.67 -7.68 5.19
CA GLY A 29 -18.44 -9.00 4.60
C GLY A 29 -19.12 -9.22 3.24
N LYS A 30 -19.59 -8.15 2.58
CA LYS A 30 -20.20 -8.17 1.24
C LYS A 30 -19.12 -8.13 0.17
N PHE A 31 -18.19 -9.08 0.22
CA PHE A 31 -16.95 -9.06 -0.55
C PHE A 31 -17.15 -9.03 -2.07
N GLU A 32 -18.13 -9.75 -2.62
CA GLU A 32 -18.39 -9.71 -4.07
C GLU A 32 -18.78 -8.30 -4.54
N GLN A 33 -19.65 -7.62 -3.81
CA GLN A 33 -20.09 -6.24 -4.14
C GLN A 33 -18.93 -5.25 -3.97
N ALA A 34 -18.16 -5.40 -2.88
CA ALA A 34 -16.96 -4.60 -2.67
C ALA A 34 -16.00 -4.76 -3.86
N ARG A 35 -15.74 -6.01 -4.29
CA ARG A 35 -14.83 -6.31 -5.39
C ARG A 35 -15.27 -5.66 -6.70
N GLU A 36 -16.56 -5.72 -7.05
CA GLU A 36 -17.06 -5.08 -8.27
C GLU A 36 -16.75 -3.58 -8.29
N MET A 37 -16.94 -2.89 -7.16
CA MET A 37 -16.62 -1.47 -7.02
C MET A 37 -15.10 -1.22 -7.07
N LEU A 38 -14.33 -2.00 -6.31
CA LEU A 38 -12.86 -1.88 -6.27
C LEU A 38 -12.25 -2.09 -7.65
N GLU A 39 -12.75 -3.04 -8.45
CA GLU A 39 -12.27 -3.27 -9.81
C GLU A 39 -12.54 -2.07 -10.74
N VAL A 40 -13.63 -1.31 -10.54
CA VAL A 40 -13.87 -0.05 -11.27
C VAL A 40 -12.80 0.98 -10.89
N PHE A 41 -12.55 1.19 -9.60
CA PHE A 41 -11.55 2.14 -9.13
C PHE A 41 -10.13 1.77 -9.53
N ALA A 42 -9.77 0.49 -9.43
CA ALA A 42 -8.47 -0.02 -9.82
C ALA A 42 -8.22 0.18 -11.33
N ARG A 43 -9.24 0.02 -12.18
CA ARG A 43 -9.15 0.34 -13.63
C ARG A 43 -8.84 1.82 -13.89
N SER A 44 -9.29 2.72 -13.02
CA SER A 44 -8.95 4.14 -13.07
C SER A 44 -7.60 4.47 -12.41
N GLY A 45 -6.87 3.46 -11.95
CA GLY A 45 -5.54 3.60 -11.36
C GLY A 45 -5.55 4.00 -9.88
N ASN A 46 -6.68 3.92 -9.18
CA ASN A 46 -6.74 4.21 -7.75
C ASN A 46 -5.91 3.19 -6.96
N ALA A 47 -4.86 3.65 -6.27
CA ALA A 47 -3.91 2.78 -5.58
C ALA A 47 -4.50 2.12 -4.32
N GLU A 48 -5.45 2.76 -3.67
CA GLU A 48 -6.13 2.17 -2.51
C GLU A 48 -7.03 1.01 -2.92
N ALA A 49 -7.77 1.14 -4.03
CA ALA A 49 -8.55 0.01 -4.53
C ALA A 49 -7.66 -1.18 -4.91
N GLU A 50 -6.50 -0.92 -5.50
CA GLU A 50 -5.52 -1.97 -5.79
C GLU A 50 -5.00 -2.64 -4.51
N GLU A 51 -4.74 -1.87 -3.46
CA GLU A 51 -4.35 -2.38 -2.14
C GLU A 51 -5.44 -3.28 -1.54
N LEU A 52 -6.70 -2.82 -1.54
CA LEU A 52 -7.82 -3.58 -0.99
C LEU A 52 -8.08 -4.88 -1.77
N ILE A 53 -7.93 -4.89 -3.09
CA ILE A 53 -7.99 -6.14 -3.88
C ILE A 53 -6.83 -7.07 -3.50
N GLY A 54 -5.64 -6.53 -3.22
CA GLY A 54 -4.52 -7.27 -2.65
C GLY A 54 -4.89 -7.94 -1.31
N VAL A 55 -5.53 -7.20 -0.40
CA VAL A 55 -6.05 -7.73 0.88
C VAL A 55 -7.05 -8.86 0.65
N MET A 56 -7.96 -8.72 -0.31
CA MET A 56 -8.94 -9.76 -0.63
C MET A 56 -8.26 -11.07 -1.02
N TYR A 57 -7.24 -11.03 -1.88
CA TYR A 57 -6.46 -12.21 -2.24
C TYR A 57 -5.59 -12.73 -1.09
N ALA A 58 -5.01 -11.86 -0.27
CA ALA A 58 -4.16 -12.25 0.86
C ALA A 58 -4.95 -13.03 1.93
N LEU A 59 -6.20 -12.65 2.14
CA LEU A 59 -7.06 -13.17 3.21
C LEU A 59 -8.14 -14.14 2.70
N GLY A 60 -8.35 -14.25 1.39
CA GLY A 60 -9.40 -15.07 0.78
C GLY A 60 -10.80 -14.49 1.00
N LEU A 61 -10.94 -13.17 0.90
CA LEU A 61 -12.21 -12.47 1.12
C LEU A 61 -13.00 -12.40 -0.19
N GLY A 62 -14.06 -13.20 -0.29
CA GLY A 62 -14.86 -13.30 -1.53
C GLY A 62 -14.09 -13.88 -2.73
N VAL A 63 -12.86 -14.36 -2.51
CA VAL A 63 -12.00 -14.99 -3.52
C VAL A 63 -11.20 -16.11 -2.87
N GLU A 64 -10.72 -17.06 -3.68
CA GLU A 64 -9.73 -18.01 -3.17
C GLU A 64 -8.44 -17.27 -2.79
N ARG A 65 -7.89 -17.61 -1.62
CA ARG A 65 -6.64 -17.02 -1.16
C ARG A 65 -5.51 -17.33 -2.15
N ASP A 66 -4.78 -16.30 -2.53
CA ASP A 66 -3.70 -16.40 -3.52
C ASP A 66 -2.62 -15.35 -3.22
N ASP A 67 -1.56 -15.79 -2.55
CA ASP A 67 -0.46 -14.91 -2.15
C ASP A 67 0.29 -14.32 -3.37
N ALA A 68 0.32 -15.01 -4.52
CA ALA A 68 0.98 -14.48 -5.73
C ALA A 68 0.16 -13.34 -6.35
N ARG A 69 -1.17 -13.50 -6.46
CA ARG A 69 -2.05 -12.41 -6.91
C ARG A 69 -2.06 -11.24 -5.92
N ALA A 70 -2.09 -11.51 -4.61
CA ALA A 70 -2.00 -10.45 -3.61
C ALA A 70 -0.71 -9.64 -3.75
N PHE A 71 0.43 -10.31 -3.92
CA PHE A 71 1.72 -9.66 -4.17
C PHE A 71 1.68 -8.73 -5.38
N ASP A 72 1.12 -9.19 -6.51
CA ASP A 72 1.01 -8.39 -7.73
C ASP A 72 0.16 -7.13 -7.53
N TRP A 73 -0.94 -7.23 -6.78
CA TRP A 73 -1.80 -6.08 -6.46
C TRP A 73 -1.12 -5.10 -5.51
N TYR A 74 -0.49 -5.58 -4.44
CA TYR A 74 0.30 -4.74 -3.56
C TYR A 74 1.43 -4.03 -4.31
N LEU A 75 2.10 -4.72 -5.25
CA LEU A 75 3.14 -4.10 -6.08
C LEU A 75 2.61 -2.94 -6.93
N ARG A 76 1.44 -3.09 -7.55
CA ARG A 76 0.81 -2.02 -8.34
C ARG A 76 0.50 -0.79 -7.50
N ALA A 77 -0.13 -1.00 -6.35
CA ALA A 77 -0.46 0.09 -5.42
C ALA A 77 0.81 0.75 -4.84
N SER A 78 1.81 -0.05 -4.50
CA SER A 78 3.09 0.41 -3.94
C SER A 78 3.86 1.28 -4.90
N LEU A 79 3.87 0.93 -6.19
CA LEU A 79 4.49 1.72 -7.25
C LEU A 79 3.83 3.08 -7.47
N LYS A 80 2.63 3.31 -6.92
CA LYS A 80 1.95 4.61 -6.95
C LYS A 80 2.14 5.41 -5.66
N GLY A 81 2.99 4.92 -4.75
CA GLY A 81 3.30 5.61 -3.50
C GLY A 81 2.31 5.37 -2.36
N HIS A 82 1.41 4.38 -2.49
CA HIS A 82 0.45 4.05 -1.44
C HIS A 82 1.16 3.37 -0.25
N ALA A 83 1.31 4.08 0.86
CA ALA A 83 2.12 3.64 2.00
C ALA A 83 1.66 2.29 2.58
N GLY A 84 0.35 2.11 2.84
CA GLY A 84 -0.16 0.83 3.36
C GLY A 84 0.19 -0.39 2.49
N ALA A 85 0.08 -0.26 1.15
CA ALA A 85 0.48 -1.29 0.21
C ALA A 85 1.99 -1.55 0.23
N GLN A 86 2.82 -0.51 0.44
CA GLN A 86 4.27 -0.66 0.56
C GLN A 86 4.63 -1.45 1.83
N SER A 87 3.93 -1.20 2.95
CA SER A 87 4.06 -2.04 4.15
C SER A 87 3.64 -3.48 3.90
N GLY A 88 2.50 -3.69 3.22
CA GLY A 88 2.04 -5.01 2.80
C GLY A 88 3.06 -5.73 1.91
N LEU A 89 3.61 -5.04 0.93
CA LEU A 89 4.63 -5.58 0.03
C LEU A 89 5.94 -5.88 0.77
N GLY A 90 6.35 -5.02 1.70
CA GLY A 90 7.48 -5.24 2.60
C GLY A 90 7.34 -6.55 3.37
N TRP A 91 6.15 -6.80 3.92
CA TRP A 91 5.83 -8.02 4.65
C TRP A 91 5.86 -9.28 3.77
N TYR A 92 5.35 -9.19 2.54
CA TYR A 92 5.44 -10.29 1.58
C TYR A 92 6.88 -10.65 1.24
N TYR A 93 7.75 -9.66 1.05
CA TYR A 93 9.18 -9.90 0.86
C TYR A 93 9.86 -10.44 2.11
N GLU A 94 9.50 -9.96 3.30
CA GLU A 94 10.07 -10.46 4.57
C GLU A 94 9.77 -11.94 4.79
N LEU A 95 8.54 -12.36 4.50
CA LEU A 95 8.12 -13.76 4.68
C LEU A 95 8.34 -14.64 3.45
N GLY A 96 8.63 -14.04 2.29
CA GLY A 96 8.70 -14.76 1.00
C GLY A 96 7.36 -15.32 0.53
N ARG A 97 6.23 -14.70 0.91
CA ARG A 97 4.89 -15.16 0.49
C ARG A 97 4.66 -14.83 -0.98
N GLY A 98 4.10 -15.78 -1.73
CA GLY A 98 3.93 -15.62 -3.19
C GLY A 98 5.25 -15.52 -3.95
N LEU A 99 6.39 -15.74 -3.29
CA LEU A 99 7.74 -15.62 -3.84
C LEU A 99 8.51 -16.94 -3.65
N PRO A 100 9.58 -17.18 -4.44
CA PRO A 100 10.41 -18.38 -4.27
C PRO A 100 11.15 -18.44 -2.91
N ALA A 101 11.47 -17.28 -2.32
CA ALA A 101 12.14 -17.15 -1.03
C ALA A 101 11.97 -15.73 -0.46
N PRO A 102 12.19 -15.54 0.86
CA PRO A 102 12.31 -14.22 1.47
C PRO A 102 13.42 -13.35 0.87
N ASP A 103 13.21 -12.03 0.87
CA ASP A 103 14.19 -11.01 0.44
C ASP A 103 14.18 -9.82 1.40
N LEU A 104 15.01 -9.89 2.44
CA LEU A 104 15.05 -8.86 3.48
C LEU A 104 15.55 -7.50 2.96
N VAL A 105 16.29 -7.46 1.86
CA VAL A 105 16.75 -6.20 1.26
C VAL A 105 15.56 -5.47 0.64
N ARG A 106 14.71 -6.18 -0.10
CA ARG A 106 13.49 -5.60 -0.67
C ARG A 106 12.42 -5.34 0.39
N ALA A 107 12.32 -6.16 1.42
CA ALA A 107 11.44 -5.88 2.56
C ALA A 107 11.79 -4.53 3.21
N TYR A 108 13.07 -4.33 3.53
CA TYR A 108 13.57 -3.09 4.11
C TYR A 108 13.33 -1.88 3.20
N LEU A 109 13.56 -2.02 1.89
CA LEU A 109 13.24 -0.99 0.89
C LEU A 109 11.78 -0.55 1.00
N TRP A 110 10.83 -1.49 0.95
CA TRP A 110 9.41 -1.15 0.89
C TRP A 110 8.88 -0.60 2.21
N TYR A 111 9.35 -1.09 3.35
CA TYR A 111 9.04 -0.47 4.65
C TYR A 111 9.60 0.96 4.76
N ALA A 112 10.81 1.22 4.24
CA ALA A 112 11.38 2.56 4.25
C ALA A 112 10.60 3.53 3.37
N LEU A 113 10.20 3.10 2.17
CA LEU A 113 9.32 3.89 1.30
C LEU A 113 7.96 4.13 1.95
N SER A 114 7.40 3.13 2.64
CA SER A 114 6.15 3.26 3.39
C SER A 114 6.23 4.31 4.49
N ALA A 115 7.31 4.29 5.30
CA ALA A 115 7.57 5.28 6.32
C ALA A 115 7.73 6.70 5.73
N ILE A 116 8.45 6.84 4.61
CA ILE A 116 8.54 8.11 3.86
C ILE A 116 7.16 8.54 3.34
N GLY A 117 6.33 7.58 2.92
CA GLY A 117 4.96 7.73 2.49
C GLY A 117 3.99 8.15 3.60
N GLY A 118 4.37 7.97 4.87
CA GLY A 118 3.63 8.42 6.05
C GLY A 118 2.86 7.31 6.77
N ASP A 119 3.17 6.04 6.50
CA ASP A 119 2.72 4.94 7.37
C ASP A 119 3.45 5.04 8.72
N VAL A 120 2.67 5.15 9.79
CA VAL A 120 3.17 5.35 11.16
C VAL A 120 3.68 4.07 11.80
N ASP A 121 3.29 2.90 11.28
CA ASP A 121 3.69 1.59 11.81
C ASP A 121 4.91 1.01 11.06
N ALA A 122 5.20 1.53 9.86
CA ALA A 122 6.35 1.11 9.07
C ALA A 122 7.73 1.28 9.77
N PRO A 123 7.97 2.33 10.60
CA PRO A 123 9.19 2.44 11.38
C PRO A 123 9.45 1.27 12.32
N ASP A 124 8.42 0.71 12.95
CA ASP A 124 8.55 -0.45 13.85
C ASP A 124 9.04 -1.68 13.08
N SER A 125 8.52 -1.88 11.86
CA SER A 125 8.98 -2.96 10.96
C SER A 125 10.45 -2.78 10.57
N LEU A 126 10.90 -1.54 10.33
CA LEU A 126 12.31 -1.25 10.04
C LEU A 126 13.20 -1.53 11.26
N GLU A 127 12.76 -1.17 12.46
CA GLU A 127 13.49 -1.44 13.70
C GLU A 127 13.68 -2.94 13.92
N GLU A 128 12.61 -3.73 13.72
CA GLU A 128 12.66 -5.19 13.86
C GLU A 128 13.58 -5.83 12.81
N LEU A 129 13.55 -5.32 11.57
CA LEU A 129 14.30 -5.91 10.45
C LEU A 129 15.78 -5.51 10.46
N THR A 130 16.12 -4.32 10.94
CA THR A 130 17.50 -3.78 10.98
C THR A 130 18.55 -4.76 11.54
N PRO A 131 18.35 -5.40 12.71
CA PRO A 131 19.32 -6.36 13.25
C PRO A 131 19.41 -7.67 12.45
N LYS A 132 18.40 -8.00 11.63
CA LYS A 132 18.39 -9.20 10.78
C LYS A 132 19.25 -9.04 9.52
N LEU A 133 19.57 -7.80 9.09
CA LEU A 133 20.39 -7.53 7.91
C LEU A 133 21.90 -7.48 8.23
N THR A 134 22.73 -7.93 7.29
CA THR A 134 24.16 -7.64 7.28
C THR A 134 24.43 -6.18 6.90
N LYS A 135 25.67 -5.71 7.10
CA LYS A 135 26.08 -4.38 6.67
C LYS A 135 25.93 -4.22 5.15
N GLU A 136 26.37 -5.21 4.37
CA GLU A 136 26.22 -5.22 2.92
C GLU A 136 24.76 -5.17 2.49
N GLN A 137 23.87 -5.90 3.16
CA GLN A 137 22.43 -5.87 2.86
C GLN A 137 21.82 -4.51 3.14
N ARG A 138 22.15 -3.87 4.27
CA ARG A 138 21.69 -2.50 4.58
C ARG A 138 22.19 -1.49 3.54
N THR A 139 23.43 -1.60 3.10
CA THR A 139 23.96 -0.74 2.02
C THR A 139 23.19 -0.94 0.71
N LYS A 140 22.89 -2.19 0.33
CA LYS A 140 22.06 -2.46 -0.86
C LYS A 140 20.66 -1.90 -0.73
N ALA A 141 20.02 -2.07 0.43
CA ALA A 141 18.70 -1.51 0.69
C ALA A 141 18.72 0.02 0.58
N GLN A 142 19.71 0.69 1.16
CA GLN A 142 19.84 2.15 1.08
C GLN A 142 19.97 2.65 -0.36
N ILE A 143 20.78 1.98 -1.19
CA ILE A 143 20.89 2.33 -2.63
C ILE A 143 19.52 2.25 -3.31
N LEU A 144 18.79 1.16 -3.09
CA LEU A 144 17.46 1.01 -3.67
C LEU A 144 16.47 2.06 -3.16
N ILE A 145 16.54 2.41 -1.87
CA ILE A 145 15.69 3.44 -1.27
C ILE A 145 15.96 4.79 -1.93
N ASP A 146 17.23 5.16 -2.08
CA ASP A 146 17.63 6.42 -2.71
C ASP A 146 17.17 6.48 -4.17
N ASP A 147 17.28 5.38 -4.91
CA ASP A 147 16.81 5.27 -6.30
C ASP A 147 15.28 5.44 -6.42
N TYR A 148 14.52 4.73 -5.57
CA TYR A 148 13.05 4.71 -5.66
C TYR A 148 12.42 5.97 -5.09
N ARG A 149 12.96 6.50 -3.99
CA ARG A 149 12.44 7.68 -3.30
C ARG A 149 12.38 8.88 -4.23
N VAL A 150 13.41 9.11 -5.05
CA VAL A 150 13.45 10.25 -5.98
C VAL A 150 12.27 10.23 -6.96
N TRP A 151 11.87 9.05 -7.41
CA TRP A 151 10.74 8.91 -8.33
C TRP A 151 9.38 8.91 -7.63
N MET A 152 9.25 8.24 -6.48
CA MET A 152 7.97 8.11 -5.76
C MET A 152 7.62 9.34 -4.92
N TYR A 153 8.62 9.99 -4.33
CA TYR A 153 8.46 11.10 -3.40
C TYR A 153 9.42 12.25 -3.72
N PRO A 154 9.35 12.86 -4.92
CA PRO A 154 10.31 13.88 -5.37
C PRO A 154 10.30 15.16 -4.51
N PHE A 155 9.29 15.35 -3.66
CA PHE A 155 9.12 16.51 -2.79
C PHE A 155 9.19 16.18 -1.30
N ARG A 156 9.63 14.96 -0.92
CA ARG A 156 9.86 14.56 0.48
C ARG A 156 11.33 14.27 0.78
#